data_AF-A0A9E5YDP3-F1
#
_entry.id   AF-A0A9E5YDP3-F1
#
_cell.length_a   1.000
_cell.length_b   1.000
_cell.length_c   1.000
_cell.angle_alpha   90.00
_cell.angle_beta   90.00
_cell.angle_gamma   90.00
#
_symmetry.space_group_name_H-M   'P 1'
#
loop_
_entity.id
_entity.type
_entity.pdbx_description
1 polymer ?
#
loop_
_entity_poly.entity_id
_entity_poly.type
_entity_poly.pdbx_seq_one_letter_code
_entity_poly.pdbx_strand_id
1 'polypeptide(L)'
;MKEEKRDWIQENRYRKMILEILQKGEKTREQIEQEIKITLLPYLANYKPQVSLKISPFTLQNHLNLLEREGLIQKKEDKNYRLNFSQEGPKDVDFLPR
;
A
#
# COMPACT_ATOMS: atom_id res chain seq x y z
N MET A 1 1.67 22.01 10.83
CA MET A 1 2.59 21.17 10.03
C MET A 1 2.21 19.70 10.18
N LYS A 2 1.24 19.21 9.39
CA LYS A 2 0.90 17.77 9.29
C LYS A 2 0.97 17.24 7.86
N GLU A 3 0.99 18.13 6.86
CA GLU A 3 0.95 17.77 5.44
C GLU A 3 2.29 17.21 4.93
N GLU A 4 3.43 17.82 5.30
CA GLU A 4 4.77 17.37 4.87
C GLU A 4 5.10 15.91 5.28
N LYS A 5 4.48 15.38 6.36
CA LYS A 5 4.75 14.02 6.84
C LYS A 5 4.16 12.92 5.96
N ARG A 6 3.32 13.23 4.96
CA ARG A 6 2.67 12.23 4.09
C ARG A 6 3.12 12.28 2.63
N ASP A 7 3.96 13.24 2.25
CA ASP A 7 4.41 13.39 0.86
C ASP A 7 5.18 12.18 0.37
N TRP A 8 6.05 11.59 1.20
CA TRP A 8 6.79 10.36 0.87
C TRP A 8 5.90 9.12 0.56
N ILE A 9 4.63 9.17 0.97
CA ILE A 9 3.63 8.12 0.71
C ILE A 9 3.00 8.33 -0.67
N GLN A 10 2.73 9.58 -1.02
CA GLN A 10 2.20 9.95 -2.34
C GLN A 10 3.28 9.91 -3.43
N GLU A 11 4.54 10.17 -3.07
CA GLU A 11 5.70 10.10 -3.95
C GLU A 11 6.05 8.66 -4.38
N ASN A 12 5.70 7.66 -3.57
CA ASN A 12 5.94 6.26 -3.91
C ASN A 12 4.74 5.62 -4.61
N ARG A 13 4.90 5.35 -5.91
CA ARG A 13 3.88 4.74 -6.77
C ARG A 13 3.26 3.46 -6.19
N TYR A 14 4.04 2.57 -5.59
CA TYR A 14 3.50 1.32 -5.03
C TYR A 14 2.65 1.57 -3.78
N ARG A 15 3.05 2.49 -2.91
CA ARG A 15 2.27 2.83 -1.71
C ARG A 15 0.93 3.46 -2.09
N LYS A 16 0.93 4.36 -3.07
CA LYS A 16 -0.30 4.94 -3.63
C LYS A 16 -1.22 3.85 -4.18
N MET A 17 -0.69 2.95 -5.01
CA MET A 17 -1.46 1.83 -5.57
C MET A 17 -2.04 0.92 -4.47
N ILE A 18 -1.26 0.59 -3.43
CA ILE A 18 -1.74 -0.23 -2.30
C ILE A 18 -2.92 0.47 -1.60
N LEU A 19 -2.80 1.76 -1.33
CA LEU A 19 -3.88 2.53 -0.69
C LEU A 19 -5.13 2.59 -1.59
N GLU A 20 -4.97 2.83 -2.89
CA GLU A 20 -6.08 2.82 -3.87
C GLU A 20 -6.77 1.45 -3.97
N ILE A 21 -6.01 0.35 -3.90
CA ILE A 21 -6.57 -1.01 -3.85
C ILE A 21 -7.40 -1.19 -2.57
N LEU A 22 -6.85 -0.76 -1.42
CA LEU A 22 -7.51 -0.89 -0.13
C LEU A 22 -8.69 0.09 0.08
N GLN A 23 -8.77 1.16 -0.71
CA GLN A 23 -9.96 2.02 -0.78
C GLN A 23 -11.18 1.28 -1.32
N LYS A 24 -10.98 0.27 -2.17
CA LYS A 24 -12.07 -0.53 -2.75
C LYS A 24 -12.60 -1.61 -1.82
N GLY A 25 -11.89 -1.89 -0.73
CA GLY A 25 -12.27 -2.91 0.24
C GLY A 25 -11.07 -3.61 0.87
N GLU A 26 -11.37 -4.50 1.80
CA GLU A 26 -10.37 -5.29 2.50
C GLU A 26 -9.76 -6.35 1.56
N LYS A 27 -8.45 -6.54 1.63
CA LYS A 27 -7.72 -7.44 0.71
C LYS A 27 -6.61 -8.20 1.41
N THR A 28 -6.36 -9.44 1.00
CA THR A 28 -5.17 -10.18 1.39
C THR A 28 -3.93 -9.64 0.66
N ARG A 29 -2.74 -9.99 1.16
CA ARG A 29 -1.47 -9.69 0.49
C ARG A 29 -1.45 -10.19 -0.96
N GLU A 30 -1.95 -11.40 -1.18
CA GLU A 30 -1.98 -12.05 -2.50
C GLU A 30 -2.91 -11.30 -3.46
N GLN A 31 -4.06 -10.83 -2.98
CA GLN A 31 -4.98 -10.03 -3.78
C GLN A 31 -4.38 -8.67 -4.15
N ILE A 32 -3.70 -8.01 -3.20
CA ILE A 32 -2.99 -6.76 -3.47
C ILE A 32 -1.87 -6.99 -4.51
N GLU A 33 -1.11 -8.07 -4.39
CA GLU A 33 -0.07 -8.45 -5.35
C GLU A 33 -0.64 -8.66 -6.76
N GLN A 34 -1.79 -9.33 -6.86
CA GLN A 34 -2.49 -9.55 -8.13
C GLN A 34 -3.02 -8.25 -8.74
N GLU A 35 -3.59 -7.35 -7.94
CA GLU A 35 -4.10 -6.07 -8.44
C GLU A 35 -2.98 -5.10 -8.82
N ILE A 36 -1.80 -5.16 -8.18
CA ILE A 36 -0.62 -4.40 -8.59
C ILE A 36 -0.06 -4.90 -9.92
N LYS A 37 -0.27 -6.18 -10.24
CA LYS A 37 0.18 -6.80 -11.49
C LYS A 37 -0.61 -6.24 -12.68
N ILE A 38 -0.24 -5.04 -13.12
CA ILE A 38 -0.77 -4.43 -14.32
C ILE A 38 0.02 -4.95 -15.52
N THR A 39 -0.70 -5.58 -16.45
CA THR A 39 -0.20 -5.83 -17.80
C THR A 39 -0.29 -4.53 -18.58
N LEU A 40 0.85 -3.96 -18.97
CA LEU A 40 0.87 -2.77 -19.82
C LEU A 40 0.38 -3.17 -21.22
N LEU A 41 -0.89 -2.91 -21.54
CA LEU A 41 -1.43 -3.19 -22.87
C LEU A 41 -0.89 -2.16 -23.88
N PRO A 42 -0.32 -2.58 -25.03
CA PRO A 42 0.01 -1.66 -26.09
C PRO A 42 -1.28 -1.27 -26.82
N TYR A 43 -1.54 0.04 -26.92
CA TYR A 43 -2.76 0.57 -27.54
C TYR A 43 -2.85 0.33 -29.06
N LEU A 44 -1.80 -0.18 -29.74
CA LEU A 44 -1.70 -0.12 -31.21
C LEU A 44 -0.98 -1.28 -31.93
N ALA A 45 -0.67 -2.43 -31.30
CA ALA A 45 0.08 -3.47 -32.03
C ALA A 45 -0.40 -4.89 -31.71
N ASN A 46 -0.34 -5.76 -32.71
CA ASN A 46 -0.46 -7.24 -32.62
C ASN A 46 0.63 -7.90 -31.73
N TYR A 47 1.24 -7.14 -30.82
CA TYR A 47 2.29 -7.54 -29.92
C TYR A 47 1.68 -7.95 -28.58
N LYS A 48 1.92 -9.20 -28.17
CA LYS A 48 1.55 -9.67 -26.83
C LYS A 48 2.45 -8.95 -25.81
N PRO A 49 1.91 -8.13 -24.89
CA PRO A 49 2.74 -7.43 -23.93
C PRO A 49 3.53 -8.41 -23.07
N GLN A 50 4.86 -8.27 -23.08
CA GLN A 50 5.77 -9.00 -22.20
C GLN A 50 6.09 -8.22 -20.91
N VAL A 51 5.80 -6.92 -20.89
CA VAL A 51 6.14 -6.07 -19.73
C VAL A 51 4.98 -6.08 -18.75
N SER A 52 5.16 -6.87 -17.68
CA SER A 52 4.32 -6.81 -16.49
C SER A 52 5.05 -6.01 -15.41
N LEU A 53 4.36 -5.04 -14.81
CA LEU A 53 4.85 -4.43 -13.58
C LEU A 53 4.58 -5.45 -12.46
N LYS A 54 5.64 -6.10 -11.98
CA LYS A 54 5.56 -7.03 -10.86
C LYS A 54 6.30 -6.45 -9.68
N ILE A 55 5.61 -6.29 -8.56
CA ILE A 55 6.24 -6.04 -7.27
C ILE A 55 6.75 -7.37 -6.70
N SER A 56 7.94 -7.39 -6.13
CA SER A 56 8.42 -8.59 -5.43
C SER A 56 7.60 -8.80 -4.14
N PRO A 57 7.35 -10.06 -3.71
CA PRO A 57 6.64 -10.32 -2.46
C PRO A 57 7.27 -9.63 -1.24
N PHE A 58 8.61 -9.56 -1.22
CA PHE A 58 9.37 -8.90 -0.16
C PHE A 58 9.16 -7.39 -0.17
N THR A 59 9.23 -6.76 -1.35
CA THR A 59 8.99 -5.32 -1.51
C THR A 59 7.56 -4.96 -1.11
N LEU A 60 6.58 -5.77 -1.49
CA LEU A 60 5.18 -5.58 -1.09
C LEU A 60 5.02 -5.65 0.42
N GLN A 61 5.60 -6.68 1.06
CA GLN A 61 5.52 -6.82 2.51
C GLN A 61 6.18 -5.63 3.23
N ASN A 62 7.31 -5.12 2.73
CA ASN A 62 7.96 -3.94 3.30
C ASN A 62 7.06 -2.70 3.21
N HIS A 63 6.35 -2.51 2.09
CA HIS A 63 5.40 -1.42 1.96
C HIS A 63 4.20 -1.59 2.90
N LEU A 64 3.65 -2.80 3.04
CA LEU A 64 2.54 -3.07 3.96
C LEU A 64 2.94 -2.82 5.42
N ASN A 65 4.08 -3.35 5.85
CA ASN A 65 4.60 -3.14 7.20
C ASN A 65 4.80 -1.65 7.51
N LEU A 66 5.31 -0.90 6.52
CA LEU A 66 5.52 0.53 6.66
C LEU A 66 4.18 1.27 6.77
N LEU A 67 3.22 1.00 5.87
CA LEU A 67 1.90 1.62 5.93
C LEU A 67 1.14 1.29 7.22
N GLU A 68 1.31 0.08 7.75
CA GLU A 68 0.73 -0.36 9.02
C GLU A 68 1.37 0.37 10.20
N ARG A 69 2.70 0.45 10.23
CA ARG A 69 3.44 1.19 11.27
C ARG A 69 3.04 2.65 11.34
N GLU A 70 2.80 3.27 10.18
CA GLU A 70 2.37 4.67 10.07
C GLU A 70 0.86 4.85 10.32
N GLY A 71 0.15 3.76 10.66
CA GLY A 71 -1.25 3.77 11.04
C GLY A 71 -2.20 4.04 9.88
N LEU A 72 -1.78 3.90 8.63
CA LEU A 72 -2.63 4.11 7.45
C LEU A 72 -3.45 2.88 7.07
N ILE A 73 -2.93 1.70 7.35
CA ILE A 73 -3.62 0.44 7.16
C ILE A 73 -3.59 -0.35 8.46
N GLN A 74 -4.52 -1.29 8.58
CA GLN A 74 -4.57 -2.22 9.69
C GLN A 74 -4.64 -3.64 9.13
N LYS A 75 -3.81 -4.54 9.67
CA LYS A 75 -3.94 -5.97 9.44
C LYS A 75 -4.96 -6.57 10.40
N LYS A 76 -5.90 -7.35 9.89
CA LYS A 76 -6.88 -8.12 10.65
C LYS A 76 -6.38 -9.54 10.93
N GLU A 77 -7.04 -10.22 11.85
CA GLU A 77 -6.74 -11.59 12.27
C GLU A 77 -6.80 -12.60 11.10
N ASP A 78 -7.66 -12.34 10.12
CA ASP A 78 -7.83 -13.12 8.89
C ASP A 78 -6.75 -12.85 7.81
N LYS A 79 -5.69 -12.11 8.15
CA LYS A 79 -4.61 -11.65 7.26
C LYS A 79 -5.07 -10.66 6.19
N ASN A 80 -6.29 -10.13 6.27
CA ASN A 80 -6.71 -9.05 5.41
C ASN A 80 -6.12 -7.72 5.90
N TYR A 81 -5.83 -6.85 4.95
CA TYR A 81 -5.48 -5.47 5.18
C TYR A 81 -6.68 -4.60 4.84
N ARG A 82 -6.88 -3.53 5.62
CA ARG A 82 -7.87 -2.49 5.36
C ARG A 82 -7.28 -1.12 5.60
N LEU A 83 -7.87 -0.08 5.01
CA LEU A 83 -7.55 1.29 5.41
C LEU A 83 -7.98 1.53 6.85
N ASN A 84 -7.12 2.23 7.58
CA ASN A 84 -7.47 2.76 8.88
C ASN A 84 -8.21 4.09 8.68
N PHE A 85 -9.54 4.06 8.77
CA PHE A 85 -10.37 5.26 8.69
C PHE A 85 -10.32 6.11 9.97
N SER A 86 -9.66 5.63 11.03
CA SER A 86 -9.40 6.42 12.23
C SER A 86 -8.27 7.42 11.95
N GLN A 87 -8.57 8.49 11.21
CA GLN A 87 -7.84 9.75 11.35
C GLN A 87 -8.27 10.44 12.67
N GLU A 88 -8.03 9.78 13.80
CA GLU A 88 -7.67 10.54 15.00
C GLU A 88 -6.16 10.65 14.97
N GLY A 89 -5.65 11.82 15.36
CA GLY A 89 -4.28 12.28 15.15
C GLY A 89 -3.19 11.34 15.69
N PRO A 90 -1.90 11.72 15.51
CA PRO A 90 -0.79 10.89 15.97
C PRO A 90 -1.03 10.52 17.43
N LYS A 91 -1.03 9.21 17.72
CA LYS A 91 -0.77 8.75 19.08
C LYS A 91 0.64 9.24 19.37
N ASP A 92 0.73 10.27 20.21
CA ASP A 92 1.98 10.68 20.80
C ASP A 92 2.67 9.39 21.27
N VAL A 93 3.80 9.09 20.63
CA VAL A 93 4.76 8.12 21.12
C VAL A 93 5.34 8.80 22.35
N ASP A 94 4.60 8.72 23.45
CA ASP A 94 5.06 9.15 24.75
C ASP A 94 6.32 8.34 25.05
N PHE A 95 7.39 9.11 25.16
CA PHE A 95 8.71 8.71 25.58
C PHE A 95 8.62 7.75 26.77
N LEU A 96 9.23 6.57 26.62
CA LEU A 96 9.54 5.71 27.75
C LEU A 96 10.39 6.51 28.75
N PRO A 97 9.99 6.67 30.02
CA PRO A 97 10.85 7.25 31.03
C PRO A 97 12.01 6.27 31.30
N ARG A 98 13.22 6.83 31.44
CA ARG A 98 14.38 6.13 31.98
C ARG A 98 14.21 5.88 33.47
#